data_AF-V4U8K9-F1
#
_entry.id   AF-V4U8K9-F1
#
_cell.length_a   1.000
_cell.length_b   1.000
_cell.length_c   1.000
_cell.angle_alpha   90.00
_cell.angle_beta   90.00
_cell.angle_gamma   90.00
#
_symmetry.space_group_name_H-M   'P 1'
#
loop_
_entity.id
_entity.type
_entity.pdbx_description
1 polymer ?
#
loop_
_entity_poly.entity_id
_entity_poly.type
_entity_poly.pdbx_seq_one_letter_code
_entity_poly.pdbx_strand_id
1 'polypeptide(L)'
;MAGGSDAAETTSLSCVRCGKPAHLQCPKCMELKLPREGAAFCTQDCFKASWTSHKSVHLKAKLSAPGTGENSSLVSEGWRYCIKKGQARTPKLPHFDWTGTLRPYPISSKLTVPAYIELPDWALDGTPKVEPNSDLQHVVEIKTPDQIERMRETCRIAREVLDAAARMIRPGVTTDEIDRVVHEATITAGGYPSPLNYHFFPKSCCTSVNEVICHGIPDSRKLEDGDIVNIDVTVYYKGVHGDLNETYFVGNADEASRQLVQCTYECLEKAISIVKPGVRFREIGEVINRHATMSGFSVVKSYCGHGIGELFHCAPNIPHYSSLYHAFQPHIFYIQKSFYFMDNGQLLR
;
A
#
# COMPACT_ATOMS: atom_id res chain seq x y z
N MET A 1 -25.78 38.42 52.39
CA MET A 1 -25.17 38.82 51.10
C MET A 1 -23.76 38.24 51.07
N ALA A 2 -23.62 36.97 50.68
CA ALA A 2 -22.33 36.30 50.57
C ALA A 2 -21.84 36.46 49.12
N GLY A 3 -20.66 37.05 48.95
CA GLY A 3 -19.98 37.14 47.66
C GLY A 3 -19.32 35.81 47.32
N GLY A 4 -19.73 35.21 46.20
CA GLY A 4 -19.03 34.11 45.56
C GLY A 4 -18.06 34.67 44.51
N SER A 5 -16.78 34.42 44.71
CA SER A 5 -15.72 34.64 43.72
C SER A 5 -15.74 33.50 42.70
N ASP A 6 -16.06 33.79 41.45
CA ASP A 6 -15.88 32.87 40.33
C ASP A 6 -14.37 32.63 40.10
N ALA A 7 -13.90 31.45 40.48
CA ALA A 7 -12.59 30.95 40.09
C ALA A 7 -12.67 30.47 38.64
N ALA A 8 -11.92 31.12 37.76
CA ALA A 8 -11.73 30.65 36.39
C ALA A 8 -10.99 29.29 36.41
N GLU A 9 -11.70 28.22 36.07
CA GLU A 9 -11.11 26.90 35.82
C GLU A 9 -10.05 27.00 34.73
N THR A 10 -8.79 26.91 35.12
CA THR A 10 -7.66 26.77 34.21
C THR A 10 -7.55 25.30 33.84
N THR A 11 -8.11 24.91 32.70
CA THR A 11 -7.98 23.55 32.16
C THR A 11 -6.51 23.24 31.88
N SER A 12 -5.87 22.47 32.77
CA SER A 12 -4.47 22.06 32.59
C SER A 12 -4.37 21.03 31.48
N LEU A 13 -3.66 21.35 30.40
CA LEU A 13 -3.44 20.42 29.29
C LEU A 13 -2.52 19.26 29.73
N SER A 14 -2.87 18.04 29.34
CA SER A 14 -2.06 16.84 29.58
C SER A 14 -1.15 16.52 28.40
N CYS A 15 0.04 16.01 28.66
CA CYS A 15 0.98 15.59 27.65
C CYS A 15 0.44 14.38 26.90
N VAL A 16 0.37 14.50 25.58
CA VAL A 16 -0.18 13.47 24.67
C VAL A 16 0.54 12.13 24.79
N ARG A 17 1.81 12.13 25.21
CA ARG A 17 2.61 10.91 25.33
C ARG A 17 2.47 10.23 26.68
N CYS A 18 2.50 10.98 27.78
CA CYS A 18 2.71 10.43 29.12
C CYS A 18 1.69 10.91 30.16
N GLY A 19 0.70 11.72 29.76
CA GLY A 19 -0.39 12.20 30.63
C GLY A 19 0.00 13.28 31.63
N LYS A 20 1.29 13.57 31.82
CA LYS A 20 1.77 14.63 32.75
C LYS A 20 1.35 16.03 32.32
N PRO A 21 1.25 17.02 33.22
CA PRO A 21 0.96 18.40 32.85
C PRO A 21 1.88 18.92 31.75
N ALA A 22 1.29 19.44 30.68
CA ALA A 22 2.00 19.91 29.50
C ALA A 22 2.16 21.43 29.50
N HIS A 23 3.33 21.90 29.07
CA HIS A 23 3.66 23.31 28.97
C HIS A 23 4.35 23.67 27.64
N LEU A 24 4.64 22.68 26.80
CA LEU A 24 5.18 22.85 25.46
C LEU A 24 4.11 22.53 24.42
N GLN A 25 4.16 23.20 23.27
CA GLN A 25 3.25 22.97 22.16
C GLN A 25 4.03 22.86 20.84
N CYS A 26 3.56 21.98 19.94
CA CYS A 26 4.16 21.88 18.61
C CYS A 26 4.02 23.20 17.82
N PRO A 27 5.13 23.81 17.33
CA PRO A 27 5.09 25.04 16.55
C PRO A 27 4.24 24.96 15.29
N LYS A 28 4.25 23.80 14.60
CA LYS A 28 3.47 23.60 13.37
C LYS A 28 1.96 23.49 13.65
N CYS A 29 1.57 22.89 14.78
CA CYS A 29 0.16 22.89 15.21
C CYS A 29 -0.33 24.30 15.55
N MET A 30 0.54 25.16 16.12
CA MET A 30 0.21 26.56 16.38
C MET A 30 0.02 27.34 15.08
N GLU A 31 0.92 27.14 14.11
CA GLU A 31 0.81 27.73 12.77
C GLU A 31 -0.49 27.31 12.05
N LEU A 32 -0.85 26.02 12.17
CA LEU A 32 -2.05 25.43 11.56
C LEU A 32 -3.33 25.60 12.38
N LYS A 33 -3.29 26.32 13.52
CA LYS A 33 -4.42 26.54 14.45
C LYS A 33 -5.14 25.25 14.88
N LEU A 34 -4.40 24.17 15.12
CA LEU A 34 -4.96 22.88 15.53
C LEU A 34 -5.23 22.81 17.05
N PRO A 35 -6.19 21.97 17.50
CA PRO A 35 -6.54 21.83 18.93
C PRO A 35 -5.32 21.52 19.80
N ARG A 36 -5.26 22.14 20.99
CA ARG A 36 -4.08 22.05 21.89
C ARG A 36 -4.03 20.71 22.61
N GLU A 37 -5.18 20.08 22.84
CA GLU A 37 -5.39 18.86 23.63
C GLU A 37 -4.69 17.64 23.00
N GLY A 38 -4.42 17.67 21.69
CA GLY A 38 -3.70 16.63 20.93
C GLY A 38 -2.27 17.01 20.52
N ALA A 39 -1.75 18.16 20.98
CA ALA A 39 -0.47 18.70 20.55
C ALA A 39 0.39 19.30 21.68
N ALA A 40 0.08 18.94 22.94
CA ALA A 40 0.77 19.42 24.12
C ALA A 40 1.77 18.40 24.68
N PHE A 41 2.94 18.87 25.11
CA PHE A 41 4.05 18.05 25.59
C PHE A 41 4.61 18.58 26.92
N CYS A 42 5.07 17.67 27.78
CA CYS A 42 5.71 18.03 29.05
C CYS A 42 7.22 18.29 28.92
N THR A 43 7.89 17.76 27.89
CA THR A 43 9.33 17.96 27.65
C THR A 43 9.65 17.87 26.16
N GLN A 44 10.81 18.40 25.76
CA GLN A 44 11.32 18.28 24.40
C GLN A 44 11.56 16.81 23.99
N ASP A 45 11.91 15.94 24.93
CA ASP A 45 12.10 14.52 24.67
C ASP A 45 10.77 13.80 24.42
N CYS A 46 9.70 14.17 25.13
CA CYS A 46 8.37 13.66 24.83
C CYS A 46 7.88 14.13 23.45
N PHE A 47 8.21 15.36 23.05
CA PHE A 47 7.92 15.85 21.70
C PHE A 47 8.66 15.05 20.63
N LYS A 48 9.99 14.88 20.76
CA LYS A 48 10.82 14.13 19.80
C LYS A 48 10.38 12.66 19.69
N ALA A 49 10.13 12.00 20.82
CA ALA A 49 9.71 10.60 20.83
C ALA A 49 8.31 10.38 20.24
N SER A 50 7.43 11.39 20.31
CA SER A 50 6.10 11.35 19.69
C SER A 50 6.09 11.86 18.24
N TRP A 51 7.22 12.34 17.70
CA TRP A 51 7.26 12.97 16.38
C TRP A 51 6.79 12.05 15.25
N THR A 52 7.18 10.78 15.28
CA THR A 52 6.84 9.79 14.25
C THR A 52 5.33 9.61 14.09
N SER A 53 4.58 9.62 15.19
CA SER A 53 3.11 9.53 15.16
C SER A 53 2.43 10.90 15.04
N HIS A 54 2.96 11.94 15.70
CA HIS A 54 2.36 13.27 15.75
C HIS A 54 2.37 14.01 14.39
N LYS A 55 3.41 13.81 13.57
CA LYS A 55 3.52 14.47 12.24
C LYS A 55 2.35 14.15 11.30
N SER A 56 1.68 13.00 11.51
CA SER A 56 0.49 12.61 10.74
C SER A 56 -0.71 13.54 10.96
N VAL A 57 -0.79 14.20 12.12
CA VAL A 57 -1.86 15.16 12.44
C VAL A 57 -1.74 16.41 11.57
N HIS A 58 -0.51 16.82 11.24
CA HIS A 58 -0.26 17.97 10.35
C HIS A 58 -0.68 17.65 8.92
N LEU A 59 -0.51 16.39 8.51
CA LEU A 59 -0.95 15.89 7.21
C LEU A 59 -2.49 15.93 7.09
N LYS A 60 -3.18 15.41 8.09
CA LYS A 60 -4.65 15.44 8.17
C LYS A 60 -5.20 16.87 8.10
N ALA A 61 -4.57 17.81 8.81
CA ALA A 61 -4.95 19.22 8.82
C ALA A 61 -4.77 19.90 7.45
N LYS A 62 -3.65 19.62 6.77
CA LYS A 62 -3.36 20.16 5.44
C LYS A 62 -4.37 19.68 4.38
N LEU A 63 -4.89 18.46 4.55
CA LEU A 63 -5.94 17.87 3.71
C LEU A 63 -7.35 18.37 4.04
N SER A 64 -7.55 18.95 5.23
CA SER A 64 -8.87 19.38 5.73
C SER A 64 -9.14 20.89 5.58
N ALA A 65 -8.18 21.66 5.06
CA ALA A 65 -8.33 23.11 4.88
C ALA A 65 -9.39 23.40 3.77
N PRO A 66 -10.51 24.08 4.09
CA PRO A 66 -11.53 24.39 3.09
C PRO A 66 -11.02 25.43 2.10
N GLY A 67 -10.95 25.06 0.81
CA GLY A 67 -11.06 26.04 -0.26
C GLY A 67 -12.41 26.74 -0.13
N THR A 68 -12.39 28.07 -0.22
CA THR A 68 -13.58 28.94 -0.17
C THR A 68 -14.68 28.41 -1.06
N GLY A 69 -15.87 28.22 -0.48
CA GLY A 69 -16.99 27.59 -1.14
C GLY A 69 -17.56 28.39 -2.30
N GLU A 70 -18.00 27.68 -3.33
CA GLU A 70 -19.23 27.95 -4.08
C GLU A 70 -19.65 26.69 -4.87
N ASN A 71 -20.92 26.34 -4.70
CA ASN A 71 -21.79 25.52 -5.53
C ASN A 71 -21.47 24.06 -5.92
N SER A 72 -22.51 23.25 -5.66
CA SER A 72 -22.84 21.93 -6.18
C SER A 72 -22.64 21.79 -7.70
N SER A 73 -21.44 21.40 -8.13
CA SER A 73 -21.14 20.69 -9.39
C SER A 73 -19.64 20.39 -9.51
N LEU A 74 -19.07 19.63 -8.58
CA LEU A 74 -17.64 19.27 -8.61
C LEU A 74 -17.41 17.97 -9.40
N VAL A 75 -17.58 18.02 -10.72
CA VAL A 75 -16.62 17.33 -11.58
C VAL A 75 -15.40 18.25 -11.56
N SER A 76 -14.48 18.00 -10.62
CA SER A 76 -13.22 18.72 -10.51
C SER A 76 -12.58 18.84 -11.90
N GLU A 77 -12.35 20.07 -12.37
CA GLU A 77 -11.67 20.34 -13.63
C GLU A 77 -10.35 19.55 -13.66
N GLY A 78 -10.30 18.49 -14.47
CA GLY A 78 -9.10 17.68 -14.70
C GLY A 78 -9.19 16.20 -14.35
N TRP A 79 -10.14 15.77 -13.51
CA TRP A 79 -10.31 14.34 -13.22
C TRP A 79 -10.98 13.65 -14.41
N ARG A 80 -10.36 12.59 -14.91
CA ARG A 80 -10.80 11.86 -16.10
C ARG A 80 -10.59 10.37 -15.90
N TYR A 81 -11.41 9.56 -16.57
CA TYR A 81 -11.24 8.11 -16.56
C TYR A 81 -9.93 7.72 -17.25
N CYS A 82 -9.20 6.81 -16.61
CA CYS A 82 -8.00 6.20 -17.15
C CYS A 82 -8.35 5.22 -18.27
N ILE A 83 -7.67 5.31 -19.41
CA ILE A 83 -7.78 4.36 -20.53
C ILE A 83 -6.38 4.06 -21.09
N LYS A 84 -6.27 3.02 -21.93
CA LYS A 84 -5.01 2.61 -22.57
C LYS A 84 -3.85 2.45 -21.57
N LYS A 85 -4.07 1.69 -20.48
CA LYS A 85 -3.04 1.40 -19.46
C LYS A 85 -2.40 2.66 -18.84
N GLY A 86 -3.17 3.73 -18.60
CA GLY A 86 -2.64 4.98 -18.03
C GLY A 86 -2.15 6.01 -19.05
N GLN A 87 -2.01 5.64 -20.32
CA GLN A 87 -1.47 6.52 -21.36
C GLN A 87 -2.48 7.53 -21.90
N ALA A 88 -3.78 7.33 -21.69
CA ALA A 88 -4.80 8.25 -22.16
C ALA A 88 -5.91 8.44 -21.13
N ARG A 89 -6.65 9.54 -21.28
CA ARG A 89 -7.72 9.95 -20.36
C ARG A 89 -8.95 10.41 -21.12
N THR A 90 -10.14 10.07 -20.63
CA THR A 90 -11.42 10.45 -21.23
C THR A 90 -12.38 11.03 -20.17
N PRO A 91 -13.18 12.06 -20.50
CA PRO A 91 -14.20 12.57 -19.58
C PRO A 91 -15.42 11.63 -19.47
N LYS A 92 -15.59 10.69 -20.40
CA LYS A 92 -16.70 9.74 -20.43
C LYS A 92 -16.27 8.38 -19.90
N LEU A 93 -17.11 7.75 -19.08
CA LEU A 93 -16.92 6.37 -18.64
C LEU A 93 -16.75 5.47 -19.88
N PRO A 94 -15.67 4.71 -20.00
CA PRO A 94 -15.51 3.76 -21.11
C PRO A 94 -16.62 2.71 -21.06
N HIS A 95 -17.13 2.35 -22.23
CA HIS A 95 -18.05 1.23 -22.36
C HIS A 95 -17.26 -0.09 -22.34
N PHE A 96 -17.65 -1.00 -21.45
CA PHE A 96 -17.09 -2.33 -21.30
C PHE A 96 -18.14 -3.25 -20.68
N ASP A 97 -18.05 -4.54 -20.96
CA ASP A 97 -18.91 -5.57 -20.37
C ASP A 97 -18.36 -5.98 -19.00
N TRP A 98 -18.75 -5.22 -17.97
CA TRP A 98 -18.27 -5.42 -16.61
C TRP A 98 -18.77 -6.75 -16.01
N THR A 99 -17.89 -7.45 -15.32
CA THR A 99 -18.19 -8.76 -14.71
C THR A 99 -18.94 -8.66 -13.38
N GLY A 100 -18.93 -7.50 -12.75
CA GLY A 100 -19.58 -7.25 -11.46
C GLY A 100 -20.21 -5.85 -11.38
N THR A 101 -20.44 -5.37 -10.15
CA THR A 101 -21.10 -4.09 -9.88
C THR A 101 -20.13 -2.91 -9.84
N LEU A 102 -18.84 -3.17 -9.59
CA LEU A 102 -17.83 -2.13 -9.51
C LEU A 102 -17.60 -1.46 -10.87
N ARG A 103 -17.36 -0.15 -10.85
CA ARG A 103 -17.05 0.65 -12.03
C ARG A 103 -15.80 1.48 -11.74
N PRO A 104 -14.96 1.77 -12.75
CA PRO A 104 -13.89 2.73 -12.59
C PRO A 104 -14.49 4.12 -12.41
N TYR A 105 -13.82 4.95 -11.63
CA TYR A 105 -14.11 6.36 -11.46
C TYR A 105 -12.99 7.22 -12.09
N PRO A 106 -13.21 8.53 -12.27
CA PRO A 106 -12.14 9.43 -12.70
C PRO A 106 -10.96 9.42 -11.72
N ILE A 107 -9.74 9.60 -12.24
CA ILE A 107 -8.51 9.64 -11.42
C ILE A 107 -7.91 11.05 -11.37
N SER A 108 -7.24 11.41 -10.27
CA SER A 108 -6.48 12.66 -10.19
C SER A 108 -5.26 12.66 -11.12
N SER A 109 -4.60 13.82 -11.27
CA SER A 109 -3.34 13.91 -12.02
C SER A 109 -2.25 13.04 -11.39
N LYS A 110 -1.24 12.67 -12.18
CA LYS A 110 -0.07 11.94 -11.67
C LYS A 110 0.63 12.79 -10.59
N LEU A 111 0.92 12.18 -9.45
CA LEU A 111 1.65 12.85 -8.37
C LEU A 111 3.13 13.03 -8.73
N THR A 112 3.74 14.11 -8.26
CA THR A 112 5.12 14.49 -8.60
C THR A 112 6.11 13.93 -7.58
N VAL A 113 7.18 13.31 -8.07
CA VAL A 113 8.30 12.87 -7.23
C VAL A 113 9.37 13.98 -7.17
N PRO A 114 9.86 14.38 -5.99
CA PRO A 114 10.95 15.35 -5.87
C PRO A 114 12.26 14.85 -6.51
N ALA A 115 13.03 15.78 -7.10
CA ALA A 115 14.26 15.45 -7.84
C ALA A 115 15.39 14.82 -7.01
N TYR A 116 15.33 14.88 -5.68
CA TYR A 116 16.33 14.26 -4.79
C TYR A 116 16.07 12.78 -4.53
N ILE A 117 14.92 12.25 -4.95
CA ILE A 117 14.59 10.83 -4.81
C ILE A 117 15.28 10.05 -5.92
N GLU A 118 15.95 8.96 -5.57
CA GLU A 118 16.52 8.02 -6.53
C GLU A 118 15.40 7.39 -7.37
N LEU A 119 15.57 7.37 -8.69
CA LEU A 119 14.52 6.93 -9.63
C LEU A 119 14.89 5.59 -10.27
N PRO A 120 13.94 4.63 -10.38
CA PRO A 120 14.13 3.46 -11.24
C PRO A 120 14.13 3.86 -12.72
N ASP A 121 14.58 2.96 -13.60
CA ASP A 121 14.85 3.26 -15.01
C ASP A 121 13.60 3.61 -15.85
N TRP A 122 12.41 3.19 -15.42
CA TRP A 122 11.12 3.52 -16.03
C TRP A 122 10.47 4.82 -15.52
N ALA A 123 10.99 5.45 -14.46
CA ALA A 123 10.28 6.53 -13.77
C ALA A 123 9.87 7.68 -14.71
N LEU A 124 10.68 7.96 -15.73
CA LEU A 124 10.47 9.05 -16.67
C LEU A 124 9.58 8.67 -17.87
N ASP A 125 9.87 7.55 -18.53
CA ASP A 125 9.26 7.16 -19.82
C ASP A 125 8.26 5.99 -19.71
N GLY A 126 8.10 5.46 -18.50
CA GLY A 126 7.20 4.36 -18.17
C GLY A 126 7.62 2.99 -18.71
N THR A 127 8.85 2.85 -19.21
CA THR A 127 9.35 1.62 -19.82
C THR A 127 10.47 1.02 -18.97
N PRO A 128 10.28 -0.15 -18.32
CA PRO A 128 11.36 -0.85 -17.65
C PRO A 128 12.29 -1.44 -18.71
N LYS A 129 13.45 -0.82 -18.92
CA LYS A 129 14.43 -1.15 -19.97
C LYS A 129 15.39 -2.23 -19.48
N VAL A 130 15.72 -2.23 -18.19
CA VAL A 130 16.64 -3.19 -17.59
C VAL A 130 15.99 -4.56 -17.45
N GLU A 131 14.76 -4.64 -16.93
CA GLU A 131 14.11 -5.93 -16.61
C GLU A 131 14.04 -6.90 -17.79
N PRO A 132 13.53 -6.52 -18.99
CA PRO A 132 13.32 -7.47 -20.08
C PRO A 132 14.61 -8.07 -20.66
N ASN A 133 15.74 -7.40 -20.45
CA ASN A 133 17.04 -7.77 -21.00
C ASN A 133 18.00 -8.32 -19.94
N SER A 134 17.53 -8.51 -18.69
CA SER A 134 18.36 -8.99 -17.59
C SER A 134 18.42 -10.51 -17.55
N ASP A 135 19.61 -11.06 -17.29
CA ASP A 135 19.78 -12.49 -17.00
C ASP A 135 18.95 -12.94 -15.79
N LEU A 136 18.60 -12.01 -14.90
CA LEU A 136 17.74 -12.26 -13.74
C LEU A 136 16.30 -12.62 -14.13
N GLN A 137 15.89 -12.48 -15.39
CA GLN A 137 14.62 -13.05 -15.88
C GLN A 137 14.66 -14.58 -16.01
N HIS A 138 15.84 -15.18 -15.99
CA HIS A 138 16.04 -16.61 -16.23
C HIS A 138 16.84 -17.30 -15.11
N VAL A 139 17.53 -16.51 -14.28
CA VAL A 139 18.37 -17.03 -13.19
C VAL A 139 17.88 -16.47 -11.87
N VAL A 140 17.68 -17.37 -10.91
CA VAL A 140 17.36 -17.00 -9.52
C VAL A 140 18.63 -16.51 -8.84
N GLU A 141 18.68 -15.22 -8.51
CA GLU A 141 19.82 -14.59 -7.86
C GLU A 141 20.03 -15.08 -6.42
N ILE A 142 21.28 -15.33 -6.05
CA ILE A 142 21.69 -15.45 -4.65
C ILE A 142 22.14 -14.07 -4.19
N LYS A 143 21.36 -13.46 -3.31
CA LYS A 143 21.62 -12.09 -2.84
C LYS A 143 22.91 -12.02 -2.02
N THR A 144 23.71 -11.00 -2.27
CA THR A 144 24.87 -10.64 -1.44
C THR A 144 24.42 -10.11 -0.07
N PRO A 145 25.31 -10.12 0.95
CA PRO A 145 24.98 -9.55 2.26
C PRO A 145 24.54 -8.08 2.21
N ASP A 146 25.12 -7.28 1.32
CA ASP A 146 24.75 -5.88 1.10
C ASP A 146 23.33 -5.74 0.53
N GLN A 147 23.04 -6.48 -0.55
CA GLN A 147 21.70 -6.51 -1.14
C GLN A 147 20.65 -6.92 -0.11
N ILE A 148 20.94 -7.93 0.73
CA ILE A 148 20.04 -8.37 1.80
C ILE A 148 19.76 -7.24 2.80
N GLU A 149 20.77 -6.47 3.19
CA GLU A 149 20.58 -5.39 4.17
C GLU A 149 19.77 -4.22 3.57
N ARG A 150 20.07 -3.83 2.33
CA ARG A 150 19.25 -2.85 1.60
C ARG A 150 17.79 -3.32 1.47
N MET A 151 17.58 -4.58 1.13
CA MET A 151 16.22 -5.15 1.02
C MET A 151 15.49 -5.16 2.38
N ARG A 152 16.17 -5.48 3.50
CA ARG A 152 15.54 -5.39 4.83
C ARG A 152 15.04 -3.99 5.14
N GLU A 153 15.86 -2.99 4.86
CA GLU A 153 15.51 -1.60 5.10
C GLU A 153 14.35 -1.15 4.20
N THR A 154 14.42 -1.47 2.91
CA THR A 154 13.36 -1.13 1.95
C THR A 154 12.04 -1.84 2.27
N CYS A 155 12.05 -3.13 2.62
CA CYS A 155 10.83 -3.85 3.03
C CYS A 155 10.24 -3.29 4.34
N ARG A 156 11.07 -2.84 5.28
CA ARG A 156 10.59 -2.15 6.50
C ARG A 156 9.90 -0.83 6.14
N ILE A 157 10.47 -0.05 5.22
CA ILE A 157 9.83 1.18 4.73
C ILE A 157 8.49 0.86 4.06
N ALA A 158 8.45 -0.14 3.17
CA ALA A 158 7.22 -0.57 2.51
C ALA A 158 6.13 -0.95 3.53
N ARG A 159 6.47 -1.70 4.59
CA ARG A 159 5.57 -2.00 5.71
C ARG A 159 5.04 -0.74 6.38
N GLU A 160 5.91 0.22 6.72
CA GLU A 160 5.51 1.47 7.35
C GLU A 160 4.57 2.31 6.47
N VAL A 161 4.76 2.24 5.15
CA VAL A 161 3.87 2.87 4.16
C VAL A 161 2.51 2.16 4.10
N LEU A 162 2.49 0.83 4.03
CA LEU A 162 1.24 0.05 4.06
C LEU A 162 0.46 0.31 5.36
N ASP A 163 1.15 0.36 6.51
CA ASP A 163 0.58 0.73 7.80
C ASP A 163 -0.07 2.12 7.78
N ALA A 164 0.53 3.08 7.07
CA ALA A 164 -0.02 4.42 6.92
C ALA A 164 -1.29 4.43 6.07
N ALA A 165 -1.31 3.66 4.99
CA ALA A 165 -2.48 3.48 4.15
C ALA A 165 -3.63 2.78 4.91
N ALA A 166 -3.32 1.71 5.66
CA ALA A 166 -4.29 0.95 6.44
C ALA A 166 -5.08 1.80 7.43
N ARG A 167 -4.44 2.78 8.08
CA ARG A 167 -5.08 3.70 9.04
C ARG A 167 -6.13 4.62 8.43
N MET A 168 -6.16 4.76 7.10
CA MET A 168 -7.15 5.58 6.40
C MET A 168 -8.42 4.81 6.05
N ILE A 169 -8.41 3.48 6.12
CA ILE A 169 -9.49 2.65 5.61
C ILE A 169 -10.73 2.81 6.48
N ARG A 170 -11.79 3.37 5.88
CA ARG A 170 -13.12 3.54 6.45
C ARG A 170 -14.10 3.93 5.35
N PRO A 171 -15.42 3.73 5.55
CA PRO A 171 -16.43 4.20 4.61
C PRO A 171 -16.27 5.69 4.27
N GLY A 172 -16.43 6.02 2.99
CA GLY A 172 -16.40 7.38 2.47
C GLY A 172 -15.03 7.91 2.02
N VAL A 173 -13.92 7.25 2.38
CA VAL A 173 -12.58 7.57 1.87
C VAL A 173 -12.42 7.06 0.44
N THR A 174 -11.80 7.85 -0.45
CA THR A 174 -11.54 7.37 -1.81
C THR A 174 -10.24 6.58 -1.89
N THR A 175 -10.13 5.71 -2.89
CA THR A 175 -8.87 5.02 -3.17
C THR A 175 -7.78 6.00 -3.61
N ASP A 176 -8.11 7.08 -4.31
CA ASP A 176 -7.16 8.18 -4.63
C ASP A 176 -6.60 8.88 -3.36
N GLU A 177 -7.40 9.01 -2.31
CA GLU A 177 -6.92 9.54 -1.01
C GLU A 177 -5.92 8.59 -0.35
N ILE A 178 -6.14 7.28 -0.47
CA ILE A 178 -5.21 6.24 0.01
C ILE A 178 -3.90 6.31 -0.79
N ASP A 179 -3.96 6.41 -2.12
CA ASP A 179 -2.78 6.55 -2.99
C ASP A 179 -1.92 7.75 -2.63
N ARG A 180 -2.55 8.90 -2.36
CA ARG A 180 -1.84 10.09 -1.92
C ARG A 180 -1.07 9.87 -0.61
N VAL A 181 -1.66 9.13 0.35
CA VAL A 181 -0.97 8.77 1.60
C VAL A 181 0.21 7.83 1.35
N VAL A 182 0.04 6.81 0.49
CA VAL A 182 1.14 5.92 0.08
C VAL A 182 2.27 6.73 -0.55
N HIS A 183 1.93 7.60 -1.50
CA HIS A 183 2.89 8.44 -2.19
C HIS A 183 3.68 9.32 -1.20
N GLU A 184 2.99 10.11 -0.39
CA GLU A 184 3.62 11.04 0.56
C GLU A 184 4.45 10.31 1.62
N ALA A 185 3.98 9.16 2.12
CA ALA A 185 4.73 8.36 3.08
C ALA A 185 6.02 7.79 2.45
N THR A 186 5.95 7.33 1.21
CA THR A 186 7.10 6.81 0.46
C THR A 186 8.14 7.90 0.21
N ILE A 187 7.71 9.07 -0.27
CA ILE A 187 8.60 10.24 -0.47
C ILE A 187 9.22 10.69 0.86
N THR A 188 8.44 10.71 1.95
CA THR A 188 8.93 11.08 3.29
C THR A 188 10.01 10.12 3.81
N ALA A 189 9.95 8.85 3.42
CA ALA A 189 10.96 7.85 3.75
C ALA A 189 12.20 7.90 2.83
N GLY A 190 12.19 8.77 1.81
CA GLY A 190 13.26 8.90 0.82
C GLY A 190 13.19 7.88 -0.31
N GLY A 191 12.10 7.13 -0.43
CA GLY A 191 11.90 6.14 -1.49
C GLY A 191 11.07 6.67 -2.67
N TYR A 192 11.07 5.89 -3.75
CA TYR A 192 10.20 6.06 -4.91
C TYR A 192 9.07 5.02 -4.87
N PRO A 193 7.79 5.39 -5.09
CA PRO A 193 6.71 4.42 -5.18
C PRO A 193 6.81 3.63 -6.49
N SER A 194 7.30 2.38 -6.44
CA SER A 194 7.69 1.59 -7.62
C SER A 194 6.60 1.47 -8.70
N PRO A 195 5.30 1.29 -8.35
CA PRO A 195 4.22 1.22 -9.35
C PRO A 195 4.08 2.49 -10.18
N LEU A 196 4.50 3.64 -9.66
CA LEU A 196 4.33 4.92 -10.34
C LEU A 196 5.07 4.89 -11.68
N ASN A 197 4.31 5.07 -12.75
CA ASN A 197 4.75 5.03 -14.14
C ASN A 197 5.26 3.66 -14.62
N TYR A 198 5.32 2.60 -13.80
CA TYR A 198 5.73 1.26 -14.26
C TYR A 198 4.75 0.75 -15.33
N HIS A 199 5.23 0.50 -16.55
CA HIS A 199 4.38 0.24 -17.71
C HIS A 199 3.22 1.25 -17.87
N PHE A 200 3.51 2.53 -17.60
CA PHE A 200 2.56 3.65 -17.62
C PHE A 200 1.47 3.62 -16.55
N PHE A 201 1.59 2.78 -15.53
CA PHE A 201 0.64 2.75 -14.41
C PHE A 201 0.57 4.13 -13.72
N PRO A 202 -0.64 4.71 -13.53
CA PRO A 202 -0.77 6.15 -13.28
C PRO A 202 -0.68 6.55 -11.79
N LYS A 203 -0.51 5.60 -10.88
CA LYS A 203 -0.64 5.76 -9.43
C LYS A 203 0.53 5.14 -8.67
N SER A 204 0.63 5.42 -7.38
CA SER A 204 1.75 5.05 -6.50
C SER A 204 1.53 3.71 -5.78
N CYS A 205 0.30 3.24 -5.68
CA CYS A 205 -0.09 1.89 -5.23
C CYS A 205 -1.20 1.31 -6.11
N CYS A 206 -1.53 0.04 -5.86
CA CYS A 206 -2.78 -0.55 -6.32
C CYS A 206 -3.81 -0.60 -5.18
N THR A 207 -5.08 -0.38 -5.51
CA THR A 207 -6.22 -0.54 -4.58
C THR A 207 -7.29 -1.40 -5.25
N SER A 208 -7.43 -2.65 -4.80
CA SER A 208 -8.29 -3.64 -5.44
C SER A 208 -9.49 -3.93 -4.55
N VAL A 209 -10.65 -3.41 -4.94
CA VAL A 209 -11.89 -3.52 -4.17
C VAL A 209 -12.73 -4.68 -4.71
N ASN A 210 -13.26 -5.52 -3.81
CA ASN A 210 -14.24 -6.58 -4.09
C ASN A 210 -13.83 -7.52 -5.24
N GLU A 211 -14.51 -7.48 -6.39
CA GLU A 211 -14.25 -8.36 -7.53
C GLU A 211 -12.99 -7.99 -8.33
N VAL A 212 -12.35 -6.84 -8.03
CA VAL A 212 -11.05 -6.51 -8.60
C VAL A 212 -10.04 -7.44 -7.99
N ILE A 213 -9.41 -8.23 -8.87
CA ILE A 213 -8.32 -9.11 -8.50
C ILE A 213 -7.13 -8.22 -8.07
N CYS A 214 -6.19 -7.94 -8.95
CA CYS A 214 -5.03 -7.11 -8.63
C CYS A 214 -5.00 -5.87 -9.52
N HIS A 215 -4.05 -4.97 -9.22
CA HIS A 215 -3.78 -3.79 -10.03
C HIS A 215 -4.97 -2.84 -10.23
N GLY A 216 -5.89 -2.78 -9.26
CA GLY A 216 -6.92 -1.74 -9.23
C GLY A 216 -6.27 -0.36 -9.19
N ILE A 217 -6.67 0.55 -10.08
CA ILE A 217 -6.11 1.91 -10.15
C ILE A 217 -6.85 2.79 -9.13
N PRO A 218 -6.15 3.41 -8.16
CA PRO A 218 -6.74 4.41 -7.28
C PRO A 218 -7.48 5.52 -8.03
N ASP A 219 -8.74 5.75 -7.66
CA ASP A 219 -9.68 6.65 -8.32
C ASP A 219 -10.61 7.37 -7.33
N SER A 220 -11.57 8.15 -7.84
CA SER A 220 -12.50 8.90 -7.00
C SER A 220 -13.63 8.05 -6.38
N ARG A 221 -13.63 6.73 -6.53
CA ARG A 221 -14.60 5.86 -5.86
C ARG A 221 -14.39 5.95 -4.35
N LYS A 222 -15.46 6.24 -3.62
CA LYS A 222 -15.48 6.11 -2.16
C LYS A 222 -15.65 4.65 -1.76
N LEU A 223 -14.90 4.21 -0.77
CA LEU A 223 -15.10 2.92 -0.13
C LEU A 223 -16.45 2.89 0.59
N GLU A 224 -17.17 1.78 0.49
CA GLU A 224 -18.50 1.58 1.08
C GLU A 224 -18.42 0.64 2.30
N ASP A 225 -19.34 0.78 3.25
CA ASP A 225 -19.44 -0.18 4.37
C ASP A 225 -19.74 -1.58 3.82
N GLY A 226 -18.94 -2.56 4.23
CA GLY A 226 -19.02 -3.93 3.72
C GLY A 226 -18.02 -4.27 2.62
N ASP A 227 -17.37 -3.28 1.99
CA ASP A 227 -16.30 -3.55 1.01
C ASP A 227 -15.13 -4.33 1.66
N ILE A 228 -14.46 -5.14 0.85
CA ILE A 228 -13.06 -5.53 1.11
C ILE A 228 -12.15 -4.80 0.12
N VAL A 229 -11.00 -4.33 0.60
CA VAL A 229 -10.03 -3.62 -0.23
C VAL A 229 -8.62 -4.12 0.05
N ASN A 230 -7.95 -4.61 -0.99
CA ASN A 230 -6.53 -4.87 -0.97
C ASN A 230 -5.75 -3.59 -1.30
N ILE A 231 -4.69 -3.30 -0.55
CA ILE A 231 -3.76 -2.21 -0.84
C ILE A 231 -2.38 -2.83 -1.06
N ASP A 232 -1.82 -2.56 -2.23
CA ASP A 232 -0.54 -3.11 -2.67
C ASP A 232 0.52 -2.02 -2.82
N VAL A 233 1.61 -2.17 -2.06
CA VAL A 233 2.64 -1.16 -1.86
C VAL A 233 3.99 -1.74 -2.21
N THR A 234 4.64 -1.12 -3.19
CA THR A 234 6.05 -1.38 -3.47
C THR A 234 6.88 -0.11 -3.39
N VAL A 235 7.96 -0.13 -2.61
CA VAL A 235 8.90 0.99 -2.47
C VAL A 235 10.24 0.65 -3.11
N TYR A 236 10.79 1.56 -3.89
CA TYR A 236 12.17 1.53 -4.37
C TYR A 236 13.02 2.46 -3.50
N TYR A 237 14.06 1.90 -2.90
CA TYR A 237 14.95 2.63 -2.00
C TYR A 237 16.34 1.99 -2.01
N LYS A 238 17.39 2.81 -2.10
CA LYS A 238 18.79 2.36 -2.19
C LYS A 238 19.00 1.31 -3.28
N GLY A 239 18.46 1.55 -4.47
CA GLY A 239 18.63 0.63 -5.59
C GLY A 239 17.89 -0.71 -5.50
N VAL A 240 17.02 -0.97 -4.51
CA VAL A 240 16.20 -2.20 -4.42
C VAL A 240 14.73 -1.90 -4.16
N HIS A 241 13.87 -2.87 -4.51
CA HIS A 241 12.44 -2.86 -4.27
C HIS A 241 12.07 -3.70 -3.02
N GLY A 242 11.08 -3.22 -2.28
CA GLY A 242 10.38 -3.96 -1.23
C GLY A 242 8.89 -3.87 -1.49
N ASP A 243 8.24 -5.02 -1.60
CA ASP A 243 6.86 -5.17 -2.03
C ASP A 243 6.04 -5.81 -0.92
N LEU A 244 4.76 -5.46 -0.76
CA LEU A 244 3.80 -6.16 0.08
C LEU A 244 2.38 -5.62 -0.10
N ASN A 245 1.40 -6.48 0.17
CA ASN A 245 0.00 -6.07 0.22
C ASN A 245 -0.76 -6.75 1.36
N GLU A 246 -1.91 -6.19 1.72
CA GLU A 246 -2.88 -6.77 2.66
C GLU A 246 -4.31 -6.40 2.24
N THR A 247 -5.27 -7.28 2.56
CA THR A 247 -6.70 -7.05 2.33
C THR A 247 -7.38 -6.66 3.63
N TYR A 248 -8.12 -5.55 3.58
CA TYR A 248 -8.77 -4.94 4.75
C TYR A 248 -10.28 -4.92 4.59
N PHE A 249 -10.98 -4.98 5.72
CA PHE A 249 -12.42 -4.76 5.79
C PHE A 249 -12.73 -3.26 5.89
N VAL A 250 -13.67 -2.78 5.08
CA VAL A 250 -14.20 -1.42 5.19
C VAL A 250 -15.45 -1.46 6.06
N GLY A 251 -15.31 -1.05 7.32
CA GLY A 251 -16.42 -1.13 8.28
C GLY A 251 -16.87 -2.58 8.52
N ASN A 252 -18.14 -2.90 8.27
CA ASN A 252 -18.73 -4.20 8.60
C ASN A 252 -18.79 -5.15 7.40
N ALA A 253 -17.69 -5.83 7.10
CA ALA A 253 -17.67 -6.89 6.08
C ALA A 253 -18.56 -8.09 6.47
N ASP A 254 -19.20 -8.69 5.46
CA ASP A 254 -20.02 -9.89 5.62
C ASP A 254 -19.18 -11.14 5.96
N GLU A 255 -19.84 -12.19 6.46
CA GLU A 255 -19.17 -13.41 6.93
C GLU A 255 -18.37 -14.10 5.82
N ALA A 256 -18.90 -14.13 4.61
CA ALA A 256 -18.24 -14.82 3.53
C ALA A 256 -17.00 -14.05 3.02
N SER A 257 -16.99 -12.72 3.16
CA SER A 257 -15.83 -11.86 2.90
C SER A 257 -14.77 -12.03 3.98
N ARG A 258 -15.18 -12.19 5.25
CA ARG A 258 -14.28 -12.55 6.34
C ARG A 258 -13.62 -13.90 6.12
N GLN A 259 -14.39 -14.91 5.73
CA GLN A 259 -13.87 -16.24 5.39
C GLN A 259 -12.89 -16.21 4.23
N LEU A 260 -13.19 -15.45 3.17
CA LEU A 260 -12.30 -15.28 2.02
C LEU A 260 -10.95 -14.65 2.42
N VAL A 261 -10.99 -13.53 3.15
CA VAL A 261 -9.78 -12.82 3.60
C VAL A 261 -8.96 -13.69 4.55
N GLN A 262 -9.62 -14.35 5.51
CA GLN A 262 -8.97 -15.26 6.45
C GLN A 262 -8.31 -16.44 5.73
N CYS A 263 -9.02 -17.12 4.82
CA CYS A 263 -8.46 -18.24 4.07
C CYS A 263 -7.28 -17.80 3.19
N THR A 264 -7.35 -16.61 2.60
CA THR A 264 -6.25 -16.05 1.78
C THR A 264 -5.00 -15.84 2.63
N TYR A 265 -5.15 -15.26 3.83
CA TYR A 265 -4.04 -15.08 4.76
C TYR A 265 -3.46 -16.42 5.26
N GLU A 266 -4.31 -17.41 5.55
CA GLU A 266 -3.85 -18.76 5.93
C GLU A 266 -3.11 -19.48 4.80
N CYS A 267 -3.53 -19.30 3.54
CA CYS A 267 -2.80 -19.80 2.38
C CYS A 267 -1.38 -19.22 2.33
N LEU A 268 -1.23 -17.90 2.52
CA LEU A 268 0.06 -17.22 2.57
C LEU A 268 0.93 -17.78 3.71
N GLU A 269 0.41 -17.82 4.94
CA GLU A 269 1.16 -18.29 6.11
C GLU A 269 1.63 -19.75 5.94
N LYS A 270 0.76 -20.63 5.41
CA LYS A 270 1.12 -22.03 5.13
C LYS A 270 2.20 -22.11 4.06
N ALA A 271 2.11 -21.31 3.01
CA ALA A 271 3.12 -21.26 1.96
C ALA A 271 4.47 -20.75 2.49
N ILE A 272 4.49 -19.68 3.29
CA ILE A 272 5.70 -19.17 3.95
C ILE A 272 6.32 -20.23 4.86
N SER A 273 5.52 -21.01 5.59
CA SER A 273 6.01 -22.03 6.53
C SER A 273 6.83 -23.15 5.88
N ILE A 274 6.67 -23.38 4.58
CA ILE A 274 7.45 -24.39 3.84
C ILE A 274 8.71 -23.82 3.17
N VAL A 275 8.89 -22.50 3.17
CA VAL A 275 10.03 -21.84 2.51
C VAL A 275 11.32 -22.16 3.26
N LYS A 276 12.13 -23.03 2.67
CA LYS A 276 13.47 -23.39 3.14
C LYS A 276 14.28 -23.97 1.99
N PRO A 277 15.62 -23.98 2.10
CA PRO A 277 16.45 -24.57 1.06
C PRO A 277 16.09 -26.03 0.77
N GLY A 278 16.10 -26.42 -0.50
CA GLY A 278 15.70 -27.77 -0.93
C GLY A 278 14.24 -27.89 -1.39
N VAL A 279 13.37 -26.94 -1.03
CA VAL A 279 11.97 -26.92 -1.49
C VAL A 279 11.88 -26.34 -2.90
N ARG A 280 11.05 -26.93 -3.77
CA ARG A 280 10.82 -26.41 -5.14
C ARG A 280 9.76 -25.31 -5.09
N PHE A 281 9.91 -24.26 -5.89
CA PHE A 281 8.93 -23.16 -5.94
C PHE A 281 7.50 -23.62 -6.23
N ARG A 282 7.32 -24.66 -7.06
CA ARG A 282 5.99 -25.22 -7.38
C ARG A 282 5.23 -25.79 -6.16
N GLU A 283 5.94 -26.18 -5.09
CA GLU A 283 5.30 -26.73 -3.89
C GLU A 283 4.47 -25.66 -3.16
N ILE A 284 4.82 -24.38 -3.33
CA ILE A 284 4.05 -23.23 -2.83
C ILE A 284 2.63 -23.26 -3.40
N GLY A 285 2.51 -23.38 -4.73
CA GLY A 285 1.22 -23.44 -5.40
C GLY A 285 0.39 -24.67 -5.02
N GLU A 286 1.05 -25.80 -4.75
CA GLU A 286 0.37 -27.00 -4.24
C GLU A 286 -0.22 -26.78 -2.83
N VAL A 287 0.54 -26.16 -1.92
CA VAL A 287 0.09 -25.85 -0.55
C VAL A 287 -1.08 -24.87 -0.56
N ILE A 288 -0.97 -23.77 -1.33
CA ILE A 288 -2.02 -22.74 -1.45
C ILE A 288 -3.28 -23.36 -2.04
N ASN A 289 -3.16 -24.04 -3.18
CA ASN A 289 -4.31 -24.58 -3.90
C ASN A 289 -5.07 -25.62 -3.06
N ARG A 290 -4.35 -26.46 -2.31
CA ARG A 290 -4.97 -27.43 -1.40
C ARG A 290 -5.77 -26.74 -0.29
N HIS A 291 -5.20 -25.75 0.39
CA HIS A 291 -5.90 -25.05 1.48
C HIS A 291 -7.11 -24.27 0.96
N ALA A 292 -6.96 -23.54 -0.14
CA ALA A 292 -8.06 -22.82 -0.78
C ALA A 292 -9.21 -23.75 -1.21
N THR A 293 -8.89 -24.85 -1.90
CA THR A 293 -9.91 -25.80 -2.40
C THR A 293 -10.65 -26.47 -1.24
N MET A 294 -9.94 -26.87 -0.18
CA MET A 294 -10.56 -27.46 1.02
C MET A 294 -11.48 -26.46 1.76
N SER A 295 -11.22 -25.17 1.63
CA SER A 295 -12.04 -24.09 2.18
C SER A 295 -13.15 -23.61 1.23
N GLY A 296 -13.30 -24.26 0.06
CA GLY A 296 -14.35 -23.92 -0.91
C GLY A 296 -14.05 -22.72 -1.81
N PHE A 297 -12.77 -22.32 -1.92
CA PHE A 297 -12.32 -21.23 -2.79
C PHE A 297 -11.46 -21.76 -3.95
N SER A 298 -11.29 -20.93 -4.98
CA SER A 298 -10.42 -21.19 -6.12
C SER A 298 -9.24 -20.21 -6.17
N VAL A 299 -8.18 -20.56 -6.91
CA VAL A 299 -6.95 -19.77 -7.01
C VAL A 299 -6.81 -19.13 -8.39
N VAL A 300 -6.50 -17.83 -8.44
CA VAL A 300 -6.21 -17.10 -9.68
C VAL A 300 -4.96 -17.67 -10.35
N LYS A 301 -5.02 -17.84 -11.68
CA LYS A 301 -3.95 -18.48 -12.48
C LYS A 301 -3.14 -17.53 -13.36
N SER A 302 -3.64 -16.31 -13.58
CA SER A 302 -3.06 -15.35 -14.51
C SER A 302 -1.95 -14.48 -13.90
N TYR A 303 -1.78 -14.54 -12.58
CA TYR A 303 -0.77 -13.81 -11.81
C TYR A 303 -0.02 -14.77 -10.89
N CYS A 304 1.22 -14.43 -10.57
CA CYS A 304 2.13 -15.23 -9.75
C CYS A 304 3.01 -14.33 -8.89
N GLY A 305 3.55 -14.86 -7.80
CA GLY A 305 4.67 -14.22 -7.13
C GLY A 305 5.91 -14.18 -8.03
N HIS A 306 6.90 -13.37 -7.63
CA HIS A 306 8.08 -13.11 -8.44
C HIS A 306 9.35 -12.96 -7.58
N GLY A 307 10.51 -13.06 -8.23
CA GLY A 307 11.76 -12.55 -7.69
C GLY A 307 11.72 -11.02 -7.59
N ILE A 308 12.40 -10.49 -6.59
CA ILE A 308 12.48 -9.06 -6.31
C ILE A 308 13.88 -8.69 -5.79
N GLY A 309 14.30 -7.45 -6.02
CA GLY A 309 15.52 -6.88 -5.48
C GLY A 309 15.88 -5.62 -6.26
N GLU A 310 16.98 -5.65 -7.02
CA GLU A 310 17.35 -4.51 -7.88
C GLU A 310 16.42 -4.37 -9.10
N LEU A 311 15.72 -5.45 -9.46
CA LEU A 311 14.59 -5.44 -10.38
C LEU A 311 13.28 -5.49 -9.58
N PHE A 312 12.23 -4.88 -10.10
CA PHE A 312 10.89 -4.95 -9.51
C PHE A 312 10.32 -6.35 -9.71
N HIS A 313 10.40 -6.88 -10.94
CA HIS A 313 9.98 -8.24 -11.27
C HIS A 313 11.08 -9.03 -11.97
N CYS A 314 11.47 -10.16 -11.40
CA CYS A 314 12.44 -11.08 -11.99
C CYS A 314 12.17 -12.55 -11.62
N ALA A 315 13.04 -13.47 -12.05
CA ALA A 315 12.93 -14.88 -11.68
C ALA A 315 13.12 -15.09 -10.17
N PRO A 316 12.42 -16.06 -9.58
CA PRO A 316 11.52 -17.03 -10.23
C PRO A 316 10.09 -16.50 -10.34
N ASN A 317 9.34 -16.97 -11.34
CA ASN A 317 7.89 -16.93 -11.28
C ASN A 317 7.39 -17.99 -10.29
N ILE A 318 6.51 -17.63 -9.36
CA ILE A 318 5.98 -18.51 -8.31
C ILE A 318 4.46 -18.63 -8.46
N PRO A 319 3.96 -19.59 -9.26
CA PRO A 319 2.51 -19.80 -9.39
C PRO A 319 1.85 -20.21 -8.07
N HIS A 320 0.65 -19.67 -7.83
CA HIS A 320 -0.14 -19.97 -6.62
C HIS A 320 -1.03 -21.21 -6.74
N TYR A 321 -1.17 -21.76 -7.93
CA TYR A 321 -2.00 -22.92 -8.23
C TYR A 321 -1.18 -24.21 -8.37
N SER A 322 -1.83 -25.35 -8.14
CA SER A 322 -1.24 -26.66 -8.41
C SER A 322 -1.14 -26.91 -9.92
N SER A 323 0.01 -27.39 -10.38
CA SER A 323 0.21 -27.81 -11.77
C SER A 323 1.18 -28.99 -11.85
N LEU A 324 0.72 -30.07 -12.49
CA LEU A 324 1.55 -31.23 -12.83
C LEU A 324 2.61 -30.92 -13.91
N TYR A 325 2.43 -29.84 -14.69
CA TYR A 325 3.25 -29.53 -15.87
C TYR A 325 4.43 -28.58 -15.60
N HIS A 326 4.52 -27.95 -14.42
CA HIS A 326 5.69 -27.15 -14.04
C HIS A 326 6.88 -28.01 -13.57
N ALA A 327 7.09 -29.16 -14.21
CA ALA A 327 8.25 -30.03 -14.00
C ALA A 327 9.57 -29.42 -14.50
N PHE A 328 9.53 -28.31 -15.24
CA PHE A 328 10.66 -27.75 -15.98
C PHE A 328 11.25 -26.44 -15.43
N GLN A 329 10.97 -26.09 -14.19
CA GLN A 329 11.70 -25.03 -13.50
C GLN A 329 12.41 -25.68 -12.31
N PRO A 330 13.67 -26.16 -12.47
CA PRO A 330 14.41 -26.89 -11.43
C PRO A 330 14.85 -25.99 -10.27
N HIS A 331 14.30 -24.77 -10.19
CA HIS A 331 14.65 -23.81 -9.18
C HIS A 331 14.10 -24.29 -7.83
N ILE A 332 15.05 -24.75 -7.04
CA ILE A 332 14.93 -25.07 -5.63
C ILE A 332 15.34 -23.80 -4.87
N PHE A 333 14.75 -23.52 -3.72
CA PHE A 333 15.30 -22.51 -2.82
C PHE A 333 16.78 -22.86 -2.54
N TYR A 334 17.71 -22.03 -3.02
CA TYR A 334 19.13 -22.21 -2.71
C TYR A 334 19.45 -21.59 -1.34
N ILE A 335 20.46 -22.16 -0.66
CA ILE A 335 20.78 -21.89 0.74
C ILE A 335 21.16 -20.41 0.98
N GLN A 336 20.59 -19.88 2.07
CA GLN A 336 20.75 -18.56 2.71
C GLN A 336 20.01 -17.34 2.11
N LYS A 337 18.85 -17.06 2.73
CA LYS A 337 18.24 -15.72 2.91
C LYS A 337 17.97 -14.89 1.64
N SER A 338 17.61 -15.51 0.53
CA SER A 338 16.91 -14.78 -0.54
C SER A 338 15.46 -14.56 -0.11
N PHE A 339 15.08 -13.29 0.13
CA PHE A 339 13.69 -12.90 0.40
C PHE A 339 12.93 -12.93 -0.93
N TYR A 340 11.91 -13.77 -1.03
CA TYR A 340 10.96 -13.75 -2.15
C TYR A 340 9.65 -13.21 -1.62
N PHE A 341 9.09 -12.21 -2.30
CA PHE A 341 7.78 -11.72 -1.95
C PHE A 341 6.72 -12.57 -2.64
N MET A 342 5.79 -13.08 -1.85
CA MET A 342 4.55 -13.62 -2.39
C MET A 342 3.59 -12.46 -2.48
N ASP A 343 3.25 -12.04 -3.70
CA ASP A 343 2.00 -11.33 -3.93
C ASP A 343 0.88 -12.24 -3.38
N ASN A 344 0.00 -11.70 -2.51
CA ASN A 344 -1.03 -12.47 -1.86
C ASN A 344 -1.90 -13.13 -2.93
N GLY A 345 -1.67 -14.43 -3.15
CA GLY A 345 -2.41 -15.21 -4.12
C GLY A 345 -3.89 -15.01 -3.89
N GLN A 346 -4.54 -14.33 -4.83
CA GLN A 346 -5.91 -13.93 -4.62
C GLN A 346 -6.83 -15.12 -4.84
N LEU A 347 -7.63 -15.38 -3.82
CA LEU A 347 -8.66 -16.40 -3.88
C LEU A 347 -9.92 -15.82 -4.52
N LEU A 348 -10.58 -16.62 -5.34
CA LEU A 348 -11.91 -16.34 -5.87
C LEU A 348 -12.90 -17.30 -5.21
N ARG A 349 -14.14 -16.87 -5.03
CA ARG A 349 -15.23 -17.78 -4.64
C ARG A 349 -15.61 -18.73 -5.76
#